data_AF-A0ABD5U7J8-F1
#
_entry.id   AF-A0ABD5U7J8-F1
#
_cell.length_a   1.000
_cell.length_b   1.000
_cell.length_c   1.000
_cell.angle_alpha   90.00
_cell.angle_beta   90.00
_cell.angle_gamma   90.00
#
_symmetry.space_group_name_H-M   'P 1'
#
loop_
_entity.id
_entity.type
_entity.pdbx_description
1 polymer ?
#
loop_
_entity_poly.entity_id
_entity_poly.type
_entity_poly.pdbx_seq_one_letter_code
_entity_poly.pdbx_strand_id
1 'polypeptide(L)'
;MRANRGRVTDGEARGQSAVVGFVLVVGLSMLGIASVLFLGAGALTEVEERASLGQAENAFSQFDARASGVALGDDDVARVDTGLGGADGDVAVAEDAGWLRVTVTDEDGERQVVNETLGAVTYSEGDTVVAYQGGGVWRAQDGGTTLVSSPEFHYRDDTLTLPILTVEGDDDGDGTLTVRREATERVSLAGANPLDGATVEVTVRSDYYRGWDRYFDERTEGQTSVDDDARTATVTLVAPETRPPVGDAVRSTARNGDFVIAGNGAKTDAYDSRVGAYDDSKRNGGDVRVAGDADVRGNAHVRGDVRSGGDLEIRSNAAGVDGDVYWTDDSDLKHDGGYDGGERIDGVETVESIDGQVESAVDRAYHAGYNDNGDTDAIDGERLVDGSATLDAGRYALTDLTLSSGDRLTLDTTDGDVTLAVRDSVHLSGDAEIAVEGPGSARVYTGSAHATDGTPTDGWNWTDPNAPAHVLVEREGGAGPQVTVEGDRASGFWLYGTSRTNVRFDGSQGGVPRFTGVVYAPAGPVGESSVALRHAEVYGGIVAGQTTIEQGGAVHYDRALTETDSLPTDDEEDAIRYLHVTRNRMTVS
;
A
#
# COMPACT_ATOMS: atom_id res chain seq x y z
N MET A 1 71.65 -100.04 -9.71
CA MET A 1 70.42 -99.91 -8.90
C MET A 1 70.71 -99.08 -7.65
N ARG A 2 70.34 -97.79 -7.66
CA ARG A 2 69.50 -97.11 -6.65
C ARG A 2 69.49 -95.63 -7.00
N ALA A 3 68.31 -95.18 -7.39
CA ALA A 3 67.97 -93.79 -7.58
C ALA A 3 67.70 -93.14 -6.22
N ASN A 4 67.93 -91.84 -6.10
CA ASN A 4 66.92 -90.98 -5.48
C ASN A 4 66.87 -89.62 -6.19
N ARG A 5 65.64 -89.14 -6.41
CA ARG A 5 65.28 -87.90 -7.10
C ARG A 5 65.29 -86.72 -6.13
N GLY A 6 65.60 -85.54 -6.66
CA GLY A 6 65.22 -84.24 -6.11
C GLY A 6 65.42 -83.17 -7.17
N ARG A 7 64.33 -82.61 -7.68
CA ARG A 7 64.26 -81.54 -8.70
C ARG A 7 63.82 -80.25 -8.00
N VAL A 8 64.04 -79.13 -8.71
CA VAL A 8 63.47 -77.76 -8.57
C VAL A 8 64.12 -76.93 -7.44
N THR A 9 64.44 -75.63 -7.55
CA THR A 9 64.02 -74.50 -8.40
C THR A 9 65.14 -73.45 -8.55
N ASP A 10 65.00 -72.64 -9.60
CA ASP A 10 65.51 -71.29 -9.88
C ASP A 10 66.38 -70.55 -8.86
N GLY A 11 67.46 -69.99 -9.38
CA GLY A 11 68.20 -68.87 -8.80
C GLY A 11 68.35 -67.76 -9.83
N GLU A 12 67.22 -67.16 -10.23
CA GLU A 12 67.15 -65.91 -10.97
C GLU A 12 67.95 -64.79 -10.27
N ALA A 13 68.69 -64.01 -11.07
CA ALA A 13 68.94 -62.57 -10.94
C ALA A 13 68.80 -61.91 -9.55
N ARG A 14 69.58 -62.33 -8.54
CA ARG A 14 69.69 -61.61 -7.26
C ARG A 14 70.74 -60.48 -7.35
N GLY A 15 70.42 -59.49 -8.16
CA GLY A 15 71.20 -58.25 -8.31
C GLY A 15 70.37 -57.01 -8.68
N GLN A 16 69.12 -57.18 -9.11
CA GLN A 16 68.24 -56.07 -9.48
C GLN A 16 67.12 -55.76 -8.47
N SER A 17 66.73 -56.71 -7.62
CA SER A 17 65.56 -56.55 -6.72
C SER A 17 65.75 -55.48 -5.63
N ALA A 18 66.97 -55.30 -5.10
CA ALA A 18 67.24 -54.26 -4.10
C ALA A 18 67.19 -52.83 -4.69
N VAL A 19 67.65 -52.66 -5.93
CA VAL A 19 67.63 -51.37 -6.63
C VAL A 19 66.21 -51.02 -7.07
N VAL A 20 65.46 -52.00 -7.59
CA VAL A 20 64.05 -51.83 -7.96
C VAL A 20 63.18 -51.49 -6.74
N GLY A 21 63.40 -52.15 -5.60
CA GLY A 21 62.69 -51.85 -4.35
C GLY A 21 62.96 -50.44 -3.81
N PHE A 22 64.23 -49.98 -3.86
CA PHE A 22 64.58 -48.61 -3.47
C PHE A 22 63.96 -47.56 -4.39
N VAL A 23 64.01 -47.77 -5.71
CA VAL A 23 63.40 -46.87 -6.69
C VAL A 23 61.87 -46.81 -6.52
N LEU A 24 61.22 -47.93 -6.22
CA LEU A 24 59.79 -47.99 -5.94
C LEU A 24 59.40 -47.22 -4.68
N VAL A 25 60.16 -47.36 -3.59
CA VAL A 25 59.89 -46.64 -2.33
C VAL A 25 60.10 -45.14 -2.51
N VAL A 26 61.17 -44.73 -3.19
CA VAL A 26 61.43 -43.32 -3.48
C VAL A 26 60.36 -42.76 -4.42
N GLY A 27 59.99 -43.48 -5.47
CA GLY A 27 58.92 -43.08 -6.39
C GLY A 27 57.55 -42.95 -5.71
N LEU A 28 57.19 -43.90 -4.84
CA LEU A 28 55.95 -43.85 -4.07
C LEU A 28 55.96 -42.72 -3.03
N SER A 29 57.10 -42.48 -2.39
CA SER A 29 57.26 -41.37 -1.43
C SER A 29 57.17 -40.02 -2.12
N MET A 30 57.79 -39.87 -3.30
CA MET A 30 57.69 -38.66 -4.11
C MET A 30 56.26 -38.43 -4.60
N LEU A 31 55.54 -39.49 -5.01
CA LEU A 31 54.13 -39.39 -5.38
C LEU A 31 53.26 -38.97 -4.19
N GLY A 32 53.47 -39.58 -3.01
CA GLY A 32 52.73 -39.21 -1.79
C GLY A 32 52.97 -37.75 -1.38
N ILE A 33 54.22 -37.29 -1.40
CA ILE A 33 54.57 -35.90 -1.12
C ILE A 33 53.96 -34.96 -2.16
N ALA A 34 54.04 -35.29 -3.46
CA ALA A 34 53.46 -34.48 -4.52
C ALA A 34 51.93 -34.38 -4.40
N SER A 35 51.25 -35.45 -4.03
CA SER A 35 49.80 -35.44 -3.79
C SER A 35 49.41 -34.57 -2.60
N VAL A 36 50.14 -34.65 -1.49
CA VAL A 36 49.88 -33.82 -0.31
C VAL A 36 50.14 -32.35 -0.60
N LEU A 37 51.21 -32.02 -1.33
CA LEU A 37 51.52 -30.64 -1.72
C LEU A 37 50.45 -30.07 -2.66
N PHE A 38 49.98 -30.86 -3.62
CA PHE A 38 48.96 -30.41 -4.57
C PHE A 38 47.60 -30.17 -3.90
N LEU A 39 47.16 -31.08 -3.03
CA LEU A 39 45.90 -30.94 -2.29
C LEU A 39 46.00 -29.89 -1.18
N GLY A 40 47.16 -29.79 -0.52
CA GLY A 40 47.42 -28.83 0.54
C GLY A 40 47.51 -27.39 0.04
N ALA A 41 48.01 -27.18 -1.18
CA ALA A 41 48.06 -25.86 -1.80
C ALA A 41 46.65 -25.29 -2.03
N GLY A 42 45.73 -26.07 -2.61
CA GLY A 42 44.35 -25.62 -2.83
C GLY A 42 43.60 -25.31 -1.52
N ALA A 43 43.76 -26.15 -0.50
CA ALA A 43 43.15 -25.93 0.81
C ALA A 43 43.72 -24.70 1.55
N LEU A 44 45.00 -24.37 1.34
CA LEU A 44 45.62 -23.18 1.95
C LEU A 44 45.10 -21.90 1.27
N THR A 45 45.04 -21.88 -0.06
CA THR A 45 44.49 -20.74 -0.81
C THR A 45 43.03 -20.45 -0.42
N GLU A 46 42.21 -21.49 -0.23
CA GLU A 46 40.81 -21.35 0.19
C GLU A 46 40.65 -20.85 1.64
N VAL A 47 41.66 -21.03 2.49
CA VAL A 47 41.71 -20.49 3.85
C VAL A 47 42.21 -19.05 3.84
N GLU A 48 43.19 -18.74 2.99
CA GLU A 48 43.71 -17.39 2.77
C GLU A 48 42.60 -16.47 2.22
N GLU A 49 41.87 -16.90 1.18
CA GLU A 49 40.75 -16.16 0.57
C GLU A 49 39.59 -15.91 1.56
N ARG A 50 39.27 -16.88 2.41
CA ARG A 50 38.26 -16.66 3.47
C ARG A 50 38.74 -15.68 4.54
N ALA A 51 40.04 -15.70 4.85
CA ALA A 51 40.61 -14.83 5.86
C ALA A 51 40.71 -13.38 5.35
N SER A 52 41.13 -13.16 4.11
CA SER A 52 41.15 -11.85 3.46
C SER A 52 39.74 -11.28 3.33
N LEU A 53 38.77 -12.09 2.90
CA LEU A 53 37.37 -11.67 2.81
C LEU A 53 36.79 -11.27 4.16
N GLY A 54 37.03 -12.07 5.21
CA GLY A 54 36.61 -11.74 6.57
C GLY A 54 37.33 -10.49 7.12
N GLN A 55 38.57 -10.24 6.71
CA GLN A 55 39.27 -9.00 7.05
C GLN A 55 38.67 -7.80 6.34
N ALA A 56 38.35 -7.92 5.05
CA ALA A 56 37.70 -6.87 4.26
C ALA A 56 36.33 -6.49 4.84
N GLU A 57 35.51 -7.47 5.22
CA GLU A 57 34.22 -7.22 5.89
C GLU A 57 34.37 -6.45 7.20
N ASN A 58 35.34 -6.83 8.02
CA ASN A 58 35.62 -6.13 9.28
C ASN A 58 36.19 -4.73 9.05
N ALA A 59 37.03 -4.54 8.04
CA ALA A 59 37.59 -3.24 7.66
C ALA A 59 36.48 -2.31 7.16
N PHE A 60 35.58 -2.81 6.31
CA PHE A 60 34.51 -2.02 5.72
C PHE A 60 33.40 -1.73 6.73
N SER A 61 33.12 -2.63 7.67
CA SER A 61 32.22 -2.35 8.80
C SER A 61 32.78 -1.26 9.73
N GLN A 62 34.11 -1.24 9.94
CA GLN A 62 34.76 -0.15 10.67
C GLN A 62 34.76 1.16 9.87
N PHE A 63 34.97 1.08 8.56
CA PHE A 63 34.86 2.22 7.66
C PHE A 63 33.47 2.83 7.72
N ASP A 64 32.42 2.03 7.60
CA ASP A 64 31.02 2.41 7.76
C ASP A 64 30.78 3.16 9.08
N ALA A 65 31.11 2.56 10.22
CA ALA A 65 30.94 3.20 11.52
C ALA A 65 31.64 4.58 11.64
N ARG A 66 32.79 4.75 10.98
CA ARG A 66 33.54 6.02 10.95
C ARG A 66 32.95 7.01 9.95
N ALA A 67 32.56 6.55 8.77
CA ALA A 67 31.94 7.34 7.72
C ALA A 67 30.59 7.90 8.20
N SER A 68 29.76 7.09 8.85
CA SER A 68 28.51 7.52 9.48
C SER A 68 28.77 8.53 10.61
N GLY A 69 29.82 8.36 11.42
CA GLY A 69 30.25 9.37 12.39
C GLY A 69 30.66 10.71 11.75
N VAL A 70 31.38 10.66 10.63
CA VAL A 70 31.79 11.84 9.84
C VAL A 70 30.64 12.44 9.05
N ALA A 71 29.62 11.68 8.69
CA ALA A 71 28.46 12.21 7.97
C ALA A 71 27.38 12.78 8.89
N LEU A 72 27.16 12.16 10.05
CA LEU A 72 26.05 12.45 10.95
C LEU A 72 26.46 13.19 12.25
N GLY A 73 27.77 13.31 12.56
CA GLY A 73 28.27 13.77 13.87
C GLY A 73 29.45 14.78 13.88
N ASP A 74 30.22 14.78 14.97
CA ASP A 74 31.14 15.85 15.41
C ASP A 74 32.52 15.91 14.71
N ASP A 75 32.87 14.91 13.90
CA ASP A 75 34.19 14.81 13.26
C ASP A 75 34.11 15.22 11.78
N ASP A 76 34.99 16.13 11.33
CA ASP A 76 35.07 16.52 9.92
C ASP A 76 35.86 15.51 9.06
N VAL A 77 36.68 14.67 9.69
CA VAL A 77 37.60 13.71 9.04
C VAL A 77 37.80 12.47 9.90
N ALA A 78 37.81 11.29 9.29
CA ALA A 78 38.23 10.04 9.91
C ALA A 78 39.18 9.25 8.99
N ARG A 79 40.03 8.41 9.58
CA ARG A 79 40.98 7.56 8.87
C ARG A 79 40.83 6.11 9.32
N VAL A 80 40.80 5.19 8.37
CA VAL A 80 40.64 3.76 8.63
C VAL A 80 41.75 3.01 7.89
N ASP A 81 42.61 2.36 8.67
CA ASP A 81 43.57 1.40 8.14
C ASP A 81 42.82 0.10 7.86
N THR A 82 42.67 -0.24 6.58
CA THR A 82 41.97 -1.44 6.15
C THR A 82 42.81 -2.70 6.36
N GLY A 83 44.13 -2.55 6.46
CA GLY A 83 45.08 -3.67 6.44
C GLY A 83 45.06 -4.47 5.13
N LEU A 84 44.45 -3.94 4.06
CA LEU A 84 44.31 -4.60 2.75
C LEU A 84 45.44 -4.22 1.77
N GLY A 85 46.28 -3.24 2.11
CA GLY A 85 47.37 -2.76 1.23
C GLY A 85 48.48 -3.78 0.89
N GLY A 86 48.35 -5.02 1.35
CA GLY A 86 49.20 -6.15 0.96
C GLY A 86 48.43 -7.45 0.71
N ALA A 87 47.10 -7.38 0.59
CA ALA A 87 46.26 -8.51 0.21
C ALA A 87 46.34 -8.76 -1.31
N ASP A 88 45.96 -9.95 -1.76
CA ASP A 88 45.95 -10.30 -3.19
C ASP A 88 44.76 -9.66 -3.97
N GLY A 89 43.78 -9.08 -3.26
CA GLY A 89 42.63 -8.39 -3.85
C GLY A 89 42.84 -6.89 -4.11
N ASP A 90 41.93 -6.30 -4.89
CA ASP A 90 41.99 -4.90 -5.33
C ASP A 90 40.97 -4.04 -4.57
N VAL A 91 41.41 -2.88 -4.07
CA VAL A 91 40.53 -1.83 -3.52
C VAL A 91 40.30 -0.75 -4.58
N ALA A 92 39.06 -0.31 -4.75
CA ALA A 92 38.70 0.74 -5.68
C ALA A 92 37.60 1.65 -5.13
N VAL A 93 37.61 2.91 -5.55
CA VAL A 93 36.52 3.87 -5.36
C VAL A 93 35.84 4.10 -6.70
N ALA A 94 34.52 3.99 -6.73
CA ALA A 94 33.70 4.22 -7.91
C ALA A 94 32.64 5.28 -7.59
N GLU A 95 32.75 6.46 -8.20
CA GLU A 95 31.88 7.61 -7.91
C GLU A 95 30.45 7.44 -8.47
N ASP A 96 30.29 6.65 -9.54
CA ASP A 96 29.03 6.43 -10.26
C ASP A 96 28.47 5.00 -10.10
N ALA A 97 28.53 4.45 -8.88
CA ALA A 97 28.16 3.06 -8.58
C ALA A 97 26.65 2.81 -8.42
N GLY A 98 25.80 3.82 -8.60
CA GLY A 98 24.36 3.71 -8.41
C GLY A 98 23.67 5.06 -8.26
N TRP A 99 22.40 5.04 -7.89
CA TRP A 99 21.68 6.23 -7.41
C TRP A 99 20.57 5.87 -6.43
N LEU A 100 20.19 6.82 -5.59
CA LEU A 100 19.02 6.77 -4.73
C LEU A 100 18.09 7.94 -5.06
N ARG A 101 16.81 7.63 -5.27
CA ARG A 101 15.75 8.62 -5.52
C ARG A 101 14.68 8.49 -4.46
N VAL A 102 14.19 9.63 -3.99
CA VAL A 102 12.94 9.70 -3.22
C VAL A 102 11.94 10.52 -4.02
N THR A 103 10.79 9.92 -4.28
CA THR A 103 9.64 10.56 -4.91
C THR A 103 8.52 10.64 -3.88
N VAL A 104 7.80 11.76 -3.87
CA VAL A 104 6.56 11.93 -3.11
C VAL A 104 5.47 12.22 -4.12
N THR A 105 4.34 11.55 -4.01
CA THR A 105 3.16 11.77 -4.85
C THR A 105 1.99 12.08 -3.93
N ASP A 106 1.46 13.28 -4.05
CA ASP A 106 0.31 13.77 -3.28
C ASP A 106 -0.71 14.45 -4.23
N GLU A 107 -1.70 15.15 -3.68
CA GLU A 107 -2.74 15.86 -4.46
C GLU A 107 -2.18 16.92 -5.43
N ASP A 108 -1.02 17.50 -5.13
CA ASP A 108 -0.35 18.48 -6.00
C ASP A 108 0.40 17.79 -7.16
N GLY A 109 0.50 16.46 -7.13
CA GLY A 109 1.13 15.59 -8.13
C GLY A 109 2.44 14.96 -7.68
N GLU A 110 3.11 14.28 -8.61
CA GLU A 110 4.41 13.66 -8.36
C GLU A 110 5.53 14.70 -8.27
N ARG A 111 6.35 14.60 -7.23
CA ARG A 111 7.54 15.43 -7.03
C ARG A 111 8.74 14.59 -6.60
N GLN A 112 9.83 14.74 -7.35
CA GLN A 112 11.12 14.16 -6.98
C GLN A 112 11.76 14.99 -5.86
N VAL A 113 11.71 14.50 -4.64
CA VAL A 113 12.31 15.14 -3.45
C VAL A 113 13.84 15.13 -3.55
N VAL A 114 14.41 14.02 -3.99
CA VAL A 114 15.87 13.87 -4.14
C VAL A 114 16.21 12.82 -5.19
N ASN A 115 17.36 13.00 -5.85
CA ASN A 115 17.94 12.02 -6.76
C ASN A 115 19.45 12.19 -6.74
N GLU A 116 20.12 11.32 -5.99
CA GLU A 116 21.56 11.38 -5.76
C GLU A 116 22.28 10.19 -6.35
N THR A 117 23.41 10.46 -7.01
CA THR A 117 24.38 9.44 -7.38
C THR A 117 25.00 8.84 -6.12
N LEU A 118 25.09 7.52 -6.09
CA LEU A 118 25.77 6.77 -5.04
C LEU A 118 27.13 6.30 -5.55
N GLY A 119 28.19 6.70 -4.85
CA GLY A 119 29.49 6.08 -4.99
C GLY A 119 29.62 4.80 -4.16
N ALA A 120 30.64 4.00 -4.45
CA ALA A 120 30.99 2.81 -3.70
C ALA A 120 32.50 2.71 -3.47
N VAL A 121 32.89 2.18 -2.32
CA VAL A 121 34.23 1.65 -2.10
C VAL A 121 34.12 0.14 -2.18
N THR A 122 34.96 -0.52 -2.97
CA THR A 122 34.89 -1.97 -3.21
C THR A 122 36.22 -2.65 -2.95
N TYR A 123 36.19 -3.82 -2.34
CA TYR A 123 37.28 -4.79 -2.33
C TYR A 123 36.85 -6.01 -3.17
N SER A 124 37.62 -6.36 -4.19
CA SER A 124 37.35 -7.52 -5.05
C SER A 124 38.47 -8.55 -4.96
N GLU A 125 38.08 -9.81 -4.76
CA GLU A 125 38.98 -10.97 -4.78
C GLU A 125 38.27 -12.14 -5.46
N GLY A 126 38.78 -12.56 -6.63
CA GLY A 126 38.13 -13.55 -7.47
C GLY A 126 36.73 -13.10 -7.92
N ASP A 127 35.71 -13.92 -7.63
CA ASP A 127 34.30 -13.65 -7.96
C ASP A 127 33.53 -13.00 -6.80
N THR A 128 34.21 -12.66 -5.70
CA THR A 128 33.59 -12.07 -4.50
C THR A 128 33.93 -10.60 -4.37
N VAL A 129 32.93 -9.78 -4.07
CA VAL A 129 33.08 -8.33 -3.84
C VAL A 129 32.51 -7.97 -2.48
N VAL A 130 33.27 -7.22 -1.68
CA VAL A 130 32.78 -6.52 -0.49
C VAL A 130 32.70 -5.04 -0.80
N ALA A 131 31.55 -4.42 -0.62
CA ALA A 131 31.31 -3.05 -1.03
C ALA A 131 30.64 -2.22 0.05
N TYR A 132 31.16 -1.02 0.29
CA TYR A 132 30.48 0.02 1.03
C TYR A 132 29.75 0.93 0.05
N GLN A 133 28.42 1.05 0.19
CA GLN A 133 27.59 1.96 -0.63
C GLN A 133 26.38 2.44 0.17
N GLY A 134 26.11 3.74 0.12
CA GLY A 134 24.90 4.33 0.71
C GLY A 134 24.77 4.13 2.23
N GLY A 135 25.89 3.91 2.93
CA GLY A 135 25.92 3.58 4.36
C GLY A 135 25.76 2.10 4.69
N GLY A 136 25.58 1.23 3.70
CA GLY A 136 25.56 -0.22 3.91
C GLY A 136 26.87 -0.88 3.48
N VAL A 137 27.17 -2.02 4.09
CA VAL A 137 28.25 -2.93 3.63
C VAL A 137 27.62 -4.21 3.10
N TRP A 138 27.97 -4.54 1.87
CA TRP A 138 27.39 -5.64 1.09
C TRP A 138 28.47 -6.65 0.71
N ARG A 139 28.17 -7.94 0.81
CA ARG A 139 28.95 -9.00 0.17
C ARG A 139 28.17 -9.51 -1.04
N ALA A 140 28.76 -9.42 -2.22
CA ALA A 140 28.25 -10.00 -3.46
C ALA A 140 29.10 -11.19 -3.90
N GLN A 141 28.46 -12.31 -4.21
CA GLN A 141 29.10 -13.54 -4.69
C GLN A 141 28.10 -14.33 -5.56
N ASP A 142 28.53 -14.84 -6.72
CA ASP A 142 27.73 -15.71 -7.60
C ASP A 142 26.32 -15.18 -7.95
N GLY A 143 26.15 -13.86 -8.04
CA GLY A 143 24.86 -13.20 -8.32
C GLY A 143 23.91 -13.10 -7.11
N GLY A 144 24.34 -13.53 -5.92
CA GLY A 144 23.70 -13.27 -4.64
C GLY A 144 24.33 -12.05 -3.93
N THR A 145 23.52 -11.34 -3.14
CA THR A 145 23.98 -10.25 -2.27
C THR A 145 23.52 -10.50 -0.83
N THR A 146 24.42 -10.28 0.12
CA THR A 146 24.17 -10.42 1.56
C THR A 146 24.60 -9.16 2.30
N LEU A 147 23.82 -8.79 3.32
CA LEU A 147 24.08 -7.63 4.16
C LEU A 147 25.13 -7.98 5.21
N VAL A 148 26.17 -7.16 5.32
CA VAL A 148 27.23 -7.26 6.34
C VAL A 148 27.02 -6.17 7.42
N SER A 149 26.76 -4.92 6.99
CA SER A 149 26.40 -3.80 7.86
C SER A 149 25.21 -3.04 7.29
N SER A 150 24.25 -2.66 8.15
CA SER A 150 22.99 -2.01 7.76
C SER A 150 23.19 -0.54 7.38
N PRO A 151 22.57 -0.07 6.28
CA PRO A 151 22.44 1.36 5.98
C PRO A 151 21.79 2.18 7.10
N GLU A 152 22.09 3.47 7.12
CA GLU A 152 21.43 4.45 7.96
C GLU A 152 20.05 4.79 7.38
N PHE A 153 19.07 3.94 7.65
CA PHE A 153 17.67 4.12 7.27
C PHE A 153 16.83 3.79 8.50
N HIS A 154 16.11 4.78 9.02
CA HIS A 154 15.37 4.65 10.27
C HIS A 154 13.89 4.92 10.04
N TYR A 155 13.06 3.89 10.17
CA TYR A 155 11.62 3.98 10.16
C TYR A 155 11.07 3.58 11.53
N ARG A 156 10.42 4.52 12.23
CA ARG A 156 9.81 4.32 13.56
C ARG A 156 8.66 5.31 13.75
N ASP A 157 7.57 4.86 14.38
CA ASP A 157 6.43 5.70 14.77
C ASP A 157 5.99 6.63 13.61
N ASP A 158 5.74 6.03 12.44
CA ASP A 158 5.36 6.69 11.19
C ASP A 158 6.36 7.74 10.66
N THR A 159 7.60 7.72 11.13
CA THR A 159 8.64 8.68 10.74
C THR A 159 9.77 7.97 10.00
N LEU A 160 9.97 8.33 8.72
CA LEU A 160 11.14 7.94 7.94
C LEU A 160 12.23 9.01 8.05
N THR A 161 13.37 8.63 8.62
CA THR A 161 14.60 9.41 8.61
C THR A 161 15.65 8.74 7.71
N LEU A 162 15.99 9.43 6.62
CA LEU A 162 16.85 8.94 5.54
C LEU A 162 18.07 9.86 5.33
N PRO A 163 19.19 9.59 6.00
CA PRO A 163 20.48 10.16 5.64
C PRO A 163 21.11 9.44 4.44
N ILE A 164 21.15 10.13 3.30
CA ILE A 164 21.80 9.67 2.07
C ILE A 164 23.29 9.96 2.18
N LEU A 165 24.11 8.91 2.18
CA LEU A 165 25.56 8.96 2.27
C LEU A 165 26.16 8.77 0.87
N THR A 166 26.83 9.79 0.33
CA THR A 166 27.51 9.70 -0.97
C THR A 166 29.03 9.66 -0.79
N VAL A 167 29.69 8.90 -1.65
CA VAL A 167 31.15 8.75 -1.70
C VAL A 167 31.64 9.28 -3.03
N GLU A 168 32.61 10.19 -2.98
CA GLU A 168 33.34 10.75 -4.13
C GLU A 168 34.85 10.60 -3.86
N GLY A 169 35.69 10.69 -4.88
CA GLY A 169 37.15 10.61 -4.77
C GLY A 169 37.78 9.36 -5.39
N ASP A 170 39.02 9.11 -5.01
CA ASP A 170 39.89 8.06 -5.57
C ASP A 170 40.60 7.33 -4.43
N ASP A 171 41.02 6.07 -4.64
CA ASP A 171 41.87 5.36 -3.67
C ASP A 171 43.35 5.58 -3.98
N ASP A 172 44.14 5.98 -2.99
CA ASP A 172 45.60 6.17 -3.12
C ASP A 172 46.39 4.83 -3.12
N GLY A 173 45.73 3.69 -2.89
CA GLY A 173 46.33 2.35 -2.93
C GLY A 173 47.27 2.03 -1.76
N ASP A 174 47.28 2.86 -0.70
CA ASP A 174 48.14 2.69 0.47
C ASP A 174 47.53 1.79 1.57
N GLY A 175 46.33 1.26 1.33
CA GLY A 175 45.57 0.44 2.27
C GLY A 175 44.90 1.23 3.39
N THR A 176 44.90 2.57 3.34
CA THR A 176 44.28 3.44 4.33
C THR A 176 43.26 4.37 3.70
N LEU A 177 41.99 4.20 4.06
CA LEU A 177 40.92 5.06 3.59
C LEU A 177 40.75 6.27 4.52
N THR A 178 40.83 7.48 3.97
CA THR A 178 40.52 8.73 4.68
C THR A 178 39.18 9.25 4.20
N VAL A 179 38.20 9.39 5.10
CA VAL A 179 36.88 9.97 4.78
C VAL A 179 36.78 11.37 5.35
N ARG A 180 36.27 12.30 4.54
CA ARG A 180 36.08 13.71 4.90
C ARG A 180 34.67 14.17 4.56
N ARG A 181 34.04 14.91 5.46
CA ARG A 181 32.76 15.58 5.18
C ARG A 181 33.01 16.81 4.30
N GLU A 182 32.29 16.90 3.20
CA GLU A 182 32.26 18.08 2.36
C GLU A 182 31.02 18.94 2.62
N ALA A 183 29.84 18.32 2.66
CA ALA A 183 28.59 19.02 2.92
C ALA A 183 27.53 18.10 3.54
N THR A 184 26.74 18.69 4.45
CA THR A 184 25.50 18.09 4.97
C THR A 184 24.35 19.06 4.69
N GLU A 185 23.36 18.61 3.93
CA GLU A 185 22.24 19.42 3.49
C GLU A 185 20.92 18.74 3.83
N ARG A 186 20.03 19.45 4.54
CA ARG A 186 18.65 18.99 4.72
C ARG A 186 17.89 19.19 3.42
N VAL A 187 17.26 18.13 2.93
CA VAL A 187 16.46 18.19 1.70
C VAL A 187 15.09 18.78 2.05
N SER A 188 14.68 19.80 1.30
CA SER A 188 13.32 20.33 1.38
C SER A 188 12.39 19.40 0.61
N LEU A 189 11.29 18.99 1.22
CA LEU A 189 10.26 18.19 0.52
C LEU A 189 9.58 19.02 -0.58
N ALA A 190 9.53 20.35 -0.41
CA ALA A 190 8.71 21.28 -1.21
C ALA A 190 7.20 21.01 -1.05
N GLY A 191 6.74 20.75 0.18
CA GLY A 191 5.36 20.46 0.54
C GLY A 191 5.22 20.25 2.06
N ALA A 192 4.09 19.72 2.51
CA ALA A 192 3.79 19.56 3.93
C ALA A 192 4.66 18.47 4.61
N ASN A 193 4.88 18.64 5.91
CA ASN A 193 5.47 17.65 6.81
C ASN A 193 4.96 17.98 8.23
N PRO A 194 3.95 17.27 8.78
CA PRO A 194 3.50 15.94 8.39
C PRO A 194 2.94 15.82 6.97
N LEU A 195 3.09 14.63 6.39
CA LEU A 195 2.44 14.20 5.16
C LEU A 195 0.97 13.88 5.46
N ASP A 196 0.10 14.15 4.49
CA ASP A 196 -1.34 13.88 4.53
C ASP A 196 -1.70 13.43 3.11
N GLY A 197 -2.03 12.15 2.93
CA GLY A 197 -2.36 11.60 1.61
C GLY A 197 -1.27 11.58 0.58
N ALA A 198 -0.08 11.12 0.98
CA ALA A 198 1.08 11.11 0.12
C ALA A 198 1.70 9.72 0.05
N THR A 199 2.01 9.26 -1.16
CA THR A 199 2.82 8.06 -1.38
C THR A 199 4.29 8.45 -1.48
N VAL A 200 5.14 7.79 -0.71
CA VAL A 200 6.59 8.01 -0.69
C VAL A 200 7.28 6.78 -1.25
N GLU A 201 7.97 6.93 -2.36
CA GLU A 201 8.78 5.87 -2.97
C GLU A 201 10.26 6.16 -2.79
N VAL A 202 11.00 5.20 -2.23
CA VAL A 202 12.47 5.24 -2.17
C VAL A 202 13.02 4.17 -3.10
N THR A 203 13.60 4.60 -4.22
CA THR A 203 14.18 3.71 -5.24
C THR A 203 15.69 3.78 -5.22
N VAL A 204 16.36 2.62 -5.18
CA VAL A 204 17.80 2.49 -5.26
C VAL A 204 18.18 1.69 -6.50
N ARG A 205 18.97 2.28 -7.40
CA ARG A 205 19.67 1.55 -8.47
C ARG A 205 21.07 1.20 -8.00
N SER A 206 21.40 -0.08 -7.97
CA SER A 206 22.68 -0.57 -7.45
C SER A 206 22.99 -1.97 -7.99
N ASP A 207 24.27 -2.34 -8.09
CA ASP A 207 24.64 -3.75 -8.30
C ASP A 207 24.27 -4.65 -7.09
N TYR A 208 24.00 -4.04 -5.93
CA TYR A 208 23.58 -4.67 -4.67
C TYR A 208 22.08 -4.56 -4.42
N TYR A 209 21.26 -4.26 -5.44
CA TYR A 209 19.82 -3.98 -5.30
C TYR A 209 19.03 -5.08 -4.57
N ARG A 210 19.38 -6.37 -4.75
CA ARG A 210 18.75 -7.48 -4.02
C ARG A 210 19.04 -7.46 -2.51
N GLY A 211 20.17 -6.86 -2.12
CA GLY A 211 20.49 -6.59 -0.72
C GLY A 211 19.65 -5.44 -0.17
N TRP A 212 19.46 -4.38 -0.95
CA TRP A 212 18.59 -3.25 -0.62
C TRP A 212 17.12 -3.66 -0.46
N ASP A 213 16.61 -4.49 -1.38
CA ASP A 213 15.25 -5.05 -1.30
C ASP A 213 15.01 -5.79 0.03
N ARG A 214 15.87 -6.78 0.35
CA ARG A 214 15.78 -7.50 1.62
C ARG A 214 15.92 -6.57 2.83
N TYR A 215 16.76 -5.54 2.73
CA TYR A 215 16.93 -4.58 3.81
C TYR A 215 15.66 -3.75 4.05
N PHE A 216 14.99 -3.30 2.98
CA PHE A 216 13.71 -2.61 3.10
C PHE A 216 12.65 -3.53 3.71
N ASP A 217 12.49 -4.74 3.16
CA ASP A 217 11.54 -5.75 3.64
C ASP A 217 11.71 -6.08 5.13
N GLU A 218 12.96 -6.14 5.62
CA GLU A 218 13.23 -6.42 7.03
C GLU A 218 13.06 -5.22 7.98
N ARG A 219 13.07 -3.97 7.47
CA ARG A 219 13.19 -2.74 8.29
C ARG A 219 12.07 -1.73 8.13
N THR A 220 11.27 -1.89 7.10
CA THR A 220 10.02 -1.17 6.91
C THR A 220 8.90 -2.17 6.86
N GLU A 221 7.73 -1.73 7.29
CA GLU A 221 6.49 -2.43 6.98
C GLU A 221 6.08 -2.16 5.51
N GLY A 222 6.53 -1.03 4.94
CA GLY A 222 6.34 -0.64 3.55
C GLY A 222 6.62 -1.67 2.47
N GLN A 223 5.83 -1.58 1.41
CA GLN A 223 5.86 -2.52 0.29
C GLN A 223 7.15 -2.41 -0.52
N THR A 224 7.82 -3.54 -0.79
CA THR A 224 9.01 -3.57 -1.64
C THR A 224 8.76 -4.17 -3.03
N SER A 225 9.56 -3.73 -4.02
CA SER A 225 9.55 -4.25 -5.38
C SER A 225 10.93 -4.21 -6.01
N VAL A 226 11.19 -5.16 -6.92
CA VAL A 226 12.48 -5.34 -7.60
C VAL A 226 12.29 -5.38 -9.11
N ASP A 227 13.16 -4.66 -9.83
CA ASP A 227 13.33 -4.77 -11.27
C ASP A 227 14.76 -5.25 -11.56
N ASP A 228 14.92 -6.52 -11.93
CA ASP A 228 16.21 -7.14 -12.23
C ASP A 228 16.87 -6.57 -13.52
N ASP A 229 16.07 -6.10 -14.48
CA ASP A 229 16.57 -5.54 -15.76
C ASP A 229 17.14 -4.13 -15.54
N ALA A 230 16.46 -3.31 -14.72
CA ALA A 230 16.92 -1.99 -14.31
C ALA A 230 17.92 -2.03 -13.14
N ARG A 231 18.03 -3.18 -12.44
CA ARG A 231 18.79 -3.37 -11.19
C ARG A 231 18.37 -2.39 -10.10
N THR A 232 17.08 -2.29 -9.86
CA THR A 232 16.50 -1.39 -8.85
C THR A 232 15.72 -2.15 -7.79
N ALA A 233 15.77 -1.63 -6.56
CA ALA A 233 14.87 -1.98 -5.47
C ALA A 233 14.12 -0.72 -5.03
N THR A 234 12.81 -0.82 -4.85
CA THR A 234 11.93 0.26 -4.41
C THR A 234 11.21 -0.15 -3.15
N VAL A 235 11.09 0.76 -2.18
CA VAL A 235 10.13 0.66 -1.07
C VAL A 235 9.11 1.79 -1.16
N THR A 236 7.85 1.46 -0.94
CA THR A 236 6.70 2.37 -1.02
C THR A 236 6.02 2.45 0.35
N LEU A 237 5.89 3.67 0.87
CA LEU A 237 5.22 3.99 2.14
C LEU A 237 4.08 4.96 1.86
N VAL A 238 2.94 4.83 2.53
CA VAL A 238 1.75 5.66 2.28
C VAL A 238 1.42 6.47 3.53
N ALA A 239 1.19 7.77 3.35
CA ALA A 239 0.75 8.65 4.42
C ALA A 239 -0.78 8.63 4.51
N PRO A 240 -1.36 8.25 5.65
CA PRO A 240 -2.82 8.23 5.80
C PRO A 240 -3.37 9.65 5.62
N GLU A 241 -4.49 9.76 4.91
CA GLU A 241 -5.25 11.01 4.83
C GLU A 241 -6.17 11.15 6.03
N THR A 242 -6.10 12.29 6.71
CA THR A 242 -7.10 12.64 7.71
C THR A 242 -8.24 13.41 7.05
N ARG A 243 -9.40 12.76 6.95
CA ARG A 243 -10.61 13.39 6.42
C ARG A 243 -11.62 13.65 7.52
N PRO A 244 -12.29 14.82 7.50
CA PRO A 244 -13.26 15.16 8.53
C PRO A 244 -14.41 14.14 8.56
N PRO A 245 -14.99 13.88 9.75
CA PRO A 245 -16.12 12.96 9.91
C PRO A 245 -17.30 13.27 8.98
N VAL A 246 -18.08 12.23 8.65
CA VAL A 246 -19.30 12.38 7.84
C VAL A 246 -20.38 13.04 8.70
N GLY A 247 -20.59 14.34 8.50
CA GLY A 247 -21.49 15.17 9.32
C GLY A 247 -22.92 15.34 8.78
N ASP A 248 -23.21 14.85 7.58
CA ASP A 248 -24.47 15.07 6.87
C ASP A 248 -25.02 13.70 6.39
N ALA A 249 -26.34 13.59 6.21
CA ALA A 249 -26.98 12.40 5.64
C ALA A 249 -26.48 12.15 4.22
N VAL A 250 -26.44 13.24 3.44
CA VAL A 250 -25.97 13.24 2.06
C VAL A 250 -25.03 14.42 1.87
N ARG A 251 -23.84 14.15 1.33
CA ARG A 251 -22.87 15.14 0.89
C ARG A 251 -22.56 14.93 -0.59
N SER A 252 -23.12 15.78 -1.45
CA SER A 252 -22.76 15.85 -2.88
C SER A 252 -21.57 16.80 -3.05
N THR A 253 -20.41 16.28 -3.44
CA THR A 253 -19.10 16.94 -3.25
C THR A 253 -18.60 17.70 -4.49
N ALA A 254 -19.16 17.44 -5.67
CA ALA A 254 -18.71 18.04 -6.92
C ALA A 254 -19.55 19.27 -7.29
N ARG A 255 -18.94 20.31 -7.86
CA ARG A 255 -19.68 21.54 -8.25
C ARG A 255 -20.61 21.33 -9.43
N ASN A 256 -20.27 20.38 -10.29
CA ASN A 256 -21.11 19.90 -11.40
C ASN A 256 -22.02 18.73 -10.98
N GLY A 257 -22.01 18.37 -9.70
CA GLY A 257 -22.80 17.26 -9.18
C GLY A 257 -24.05 17.76 -8.46
N ASP A 258 -25.20 17.25 -8.88
CA ASP A 258 -26.48 17.65 -8.33
C ASP A 258 -26.90 16.76 -7.16
N PHE A 259 -27.77 17.30 -6.32
CA PHE A 259 -28.61 16.52 -5.42
C PHE A 259 -30.05 16.55 -5.89
N VAL A 260 -30.63 15.38 -6.15
CA VAL A 260 -32.04 15.26 -6.52
C VAL A 260 -32.74 14.33 -5.55
N ILE A 261 -33.81 14.81 -4.92
CA ILE A 261 -34.72 13.97 -4.13
C ILE A 261 -36.15 14.10 -4.66
N ALA A 262 -36.72 12.97 -5.09
CA ALA A 262 -37.95 12.98 -5.87
C ALA A 262 -38.88 11.78 -5.64
N GLY A 263 -40.15 11.96 -5.93
CA GLY A 263 -41.14 10.88 -5.94
C GLY A 263 -41.75 10.61 -4.57
N ASN A 264 -42.59 9.58 -4.49
CA ASN A 264 -43.40 9.36 -3.29
C ASN A 264 -42.62 8.60 -2.22
N GLY A 265 -42.56 9.14 -1.01
CA GLY A 265 -41.91 8.52 0.14
C GLY A 265 -40.39 8.65 0.15
N ALA A 266 -39.80 9.36 -0.82
CA ALA A 266 -38.37 9.65 -0.79
C ALA A 266 -38.05 10.59 0.37
N LYS A 267 -37.03 10.28 1.18
CA LYS A 267 -36.73 11.10 2.37
C LYS A 267 -35.29 11.02 2.86
N THR A 268 -34.90 12.00 3.66
CA THR A 268 -33.78 11.88 4.60
C THR A 268 -34.29 12.08 6.03
N ASP A 269 -33.71 11.39 6.99
CA ASP A 269 -33.89 11.62 8.43
C ASP A 269 -32.63 11.15 9.19
N ALA A 270 -32.67 11.04 10.52
CA ALA A 270 -31.51 10.62 11.30
C ALA A 270 -31.86 9.70 12.47
N TYR A 271 -30.85 9.04 13.02
CA TYR A 271 -30.87 8.27 14.25
C TYR A 271 -29.48 8.36 14.93
N ASP A 272 -29.29 7.67 16.05
CA ASP A 272 -28.01 7.65 16.76
C ASP A 272 -27.72 6.25 17.29
N SER A 273 -26.85 5.50 16.60
CA SER A 273 -26.53 4.11 16.93
C SER A 273 -25.86 3.94 18.30
N ARG A 274 -25.29 5.02 18.86
CA ARG A 274 -24.77 5.03 20.25
C ARG A 274 -25.88 4.96 21.29
N VAL A 275 -27.11 5.35 20.92
CA VAL A 275 -28.31 5.27 21.76
C VAL A 275 -29.05 3.97 21.51
N GLY A 276 -29.18 3.56 20.25
CA GLY A 276 -29.81 2.31 19.83
C GLY A 276 -30.09 2.27 18.33
N ALA A 277 -30.57 1.13 17.85
CA ALA A 277 -30.93 0.91 16.46
C ALA A 277 -31.97 1.95 15.97
N TYR A 278 -32.13 2.07 14.66
CA TYR A 278 -32.91 3.16 14.04
C TYR A 278 -34.30 3.35 14.65
N ASP A 279 -35.06 2.26 14.84
CA ASP A 279 -36.43 2.36 15.34
C ASP A 279 -36.55 2.91 16.77
N ASP A 280 -35.48 2.77 17.56
CA ASP A 280 -35.40 3.22 18.95
C ASP A 280 -34.86 4.66 19.08
N SER A 281 -34.09 5.14 18.09
CA SER A 281 -33.38 6.44 18.16
C SER A 281 -33.71 7.43 17.04
N LYS A 282 -34.62 7.10 16.11
CA LYS A 282 -35.01 7.96 14.99
C LYS A 282 -35.49 9.35 15.39
N ARG A 283 -35.11 10.34 14.57
CA ARG A 283 -35.30 11.77 14.79
C ARG A 283 -35.11 12.57 13.50
N ASN A 284 -35.36 13.88 13.58
CA ASN A 284 -34.91 14.82 12.56
C ASN A 284 -33.39 15.09 12.70
N GLY A 285 -32.78 15.59 11.63
CA GLY A 285 -31.34 15.86 11.49
C GLY A 285 -30.71 15.11 10.32
N GLY A 286 -31.49 14.78 9.28
CA GLY A 286 -31.00 14.19 8.04
C GLY A 286 -30.52 15.26 7.07
N ASP A 287 -29.52 16.04 7.49
CA ASP A 287 -29.06 17.24 6.79
C ASP A 287 -28.42 16.87 5.44
N VAL A 288 -28.55 17.77 4.46
CA VAL A 288 -28.03 17.60 3.10
C VAL A 288 -27.13 18.76 2.74
N ARG A 289 -25.93 18.46 2.25
CA ARG A 289 -24.93 19.44 1.81
C ARG A 289 -24.49 19.14 0.38
N VAL A 290 -24.54 20.15 -0.49
CA VAL A 290 -24.38 19.99 -1.94
C VAL A 290 -23.46 21.09 -2.44
N ALA A 291 -22.38 20.73 -3.14
CA ALA A 291 -21.48 21.70 -3.76
C ALA A 291 -22.05 22.33 -5.05
N GLY A 292 -22.88 21.57 -5.80
CA GLY A 292 -23.66 22.02 -6.94
C GLY A 292 -25.12 22.35 -6.58
N ASP A 293 -26.05 21.99 -7.47
CA ASP A 293 -27.48 22.34 -7.37
C ASP A 293 -28.30 21.30 -6.59
N ALA A 294 -29.39 21.75 -5.97
CA ALA A 294 -30.31 20.88 -5.23
C ALA A 294 -31.77 21.01 -5.71
N ASP A 295 -32.41 19.88 -6.05
CA ASP A 295 -33.82 19.79 -6.45
C ASP A 295 -34.61 18.83 -5.56
N VAL A 296 -35.58 19.37 -4.82
CA VAL A 296 -36.53 18.63 -3.97
C VAL A 296 -37.91 18.67 -4.63
N ARG A 297 -38.43 17.53 -5.11
CA ARG A 297 -39.67 17.51 -5.90
C ARG A 297 -40.61 16.33 -5.62
N GLY A 298 -41.85 16.46 -6.09
CA GLY A 298 -42.87 15.42 -5.89
C GLY A 298 -43.43 15.41 -4.47
N ASN A 299 -43.32 14.27 -3.76
CA ASN A 299 -43.74 14.14 -2.35
C ASN A 299 -42.55 13.79 -1.44
N ALA A 300 -41.37 14.29 -1.80
CA ALA A 300 -40.10 14.04 -1.10
C ALA A 300 -39.93 14.95 0.11
N HIS A 301 -39.27 14.45 1.17
CA HIS A 301 -39.03 15.23 2.40
C HIS A 301 -37.59 15.11 2.89
N VAL A 302 -36.90 16.24 3.05
CA VAL A 302 -35.62 16.28 3.79
C VAL A 302 -35.93 16.63 5.25
N ARG A 303 -35.66 15.73 6.20
CA ARG A 303 -35.89 16.02 7.63
C ARG A 303 -34.67 16.59 8.31
N GLY A 304 -34.22 17.75 7.85
CA GLY A 304 -33.01 18.44 8.29
C GLY A 304 -32.79 19.69 7.45
N ASP A 305 -31.59 20.26 7.55
CA ASP A 305 -31.22 21.43 6.77
C ASP A 305 -30.77 21.04 5.35
N VAL A 306 -30.95 21.94 4.38
CA VAL A 306 -30.37 21.81 3.03
C VAL A 306 -29.43 22.98 2.75
N ARG A 307 -28.18 22.69 2.39
CA ARG A 307 -27.18 23.68 1.96
C ARG A 307 -26.74 23.39 0.53
N SER A 308 -27.11 24.27 -0.40
CA SER A 308 -26.74 24.22 -1.81
C SER A 308 -25.64 25.22 -2.14
N GLY A 309 -24.62 24.76 -2.88
CA GLY A 309 -23.53 25.56 -3.41
C GLY A 309 -23.84 26.20 -4.77
N GLY A 310 -25.00 25.86 -5.35
CA GLY A 310 -25.59 26.49 -6.54
C GLY A 310 -27.05 26.87 -6.31
N ASP A 311 -27.91 26.49 -7.24
CA ASP A 311 -29.35 26.73 -7.18
C ASP A 311 -30.02 25.78 -6.17
N LEU A 312 -31.13 26.25 -5.58
CA LEU A 312 -32.00 25.41 -4.75
C LEU A 312 -33.46 25.53 -5.22
N GLU A 313 -34.05 24.40 -5.58
CA GLU A 313 -35.42 24.31 -6.07
C GLU A 313 -36.25 23.34 -5.23
N ILE A 314 -37.43 23.81 -4.80
CA ILE A 314 -38.43 22.98 -4.11
C ILE A 314 -39.70 23.00 -4.95
N ARG A 315 -39.95 21.90 -5.68
CA ARG A 315 -40.94 21.81 -6.75
C ARG A 315 -42.07 20.84 -6.39
N SER A 316 -43.01 21.28 -5.55
CA SER A 316 -44.35 20.70 -5.31
C SER A 316 -44.87 21.15 -3.94
N ASN A 317 -46.18 21.30 -3.77
CA ASN A 317 -46.77 21.58 -2.45
C ASN A 317 -46.65 20.41 -1.46
N ALA A 318 -46.27 19.23 -1.93
CA ALA A 318 -46.08 18.04 -1.11
C ALA A 318 -44.61 17.70 -0.90
N ALA A 319 -43.69 18.49 -1.47
CA ALA A 319 -42.27 18.41 -1.18
C ALA A 319 -41.95 19.37 -0.02
N GLY A 320 -40.98 19.00 0.83
CA GLY A 320 -40.63 19.81 1.98
C GLY A 320 -39.24 19.54 2.54
N VAL A 321 -38.73 20.53 3.26
CA VAL A 321 -37.53 20.50 4.08
C VAL A 321 -37.99 20.83 5.50
N ASP A 322 -37.89 19.89 6.43
CA ASP A 322 -38.23 20.13 7.84
C ASP A 322 -36.99 20.70 8.57
N GLY A 323 -36.53 21.87 8.10
CA GLY A 323 -35.32 22.58 8.56
C GLY A 323 -35.04 23.86 7.76
N ASP A 324 -33.84 24.43 7.93
CA ASP A 324 -33.41 25.64 7.25
C ASP A 324 -32.81 25.33 5.86
N VAL A 325 -32.97 26.27 4.93
CA VAL A 325 -32.44 26.16 3.57
C VAL A 325 -31.42 27.25 3.25
N TYR A 326 -30.35 26.88 2.55
CA TYR A 326 -29.26 27.77 2.19
C TYR A 326 -28.85 27.58 0.74
N TRP A 327 -28.56 28.66 0.02
CA TRP A 327 -28.22 28.63 -1.42
C TRP A 327 -27.27 29.77 -1.81
N THR A 328 -26.56 29.64 -2.94
CA THR A 328 -25.61 30.66 -3.42
C THR A 328 -26.18 31.50 -4.56
N ASP A 329 -26.83 30.86 -5.52
CA ASP A 329 -27.23 31.43 -6.81
C ASP A 329 -28.72 31.77 -6.84
N ASP A 330 -29.46 31.36 -7.87
CA ASP A 330 -30.89 31.60 -7.95
C ASP A 330 -31.65 30.53 -7.13
N SER A 331 -32.78 30.92 -6.58
CA SER A 331 -33.61 30.01 -5.79
C SER A 331 -35.05 30.10 -6.29
N ASP A 332 -35.54 29.03 -6.91
CA ASP A 332 -36.97 28.92 -7.25
C ASP A 332 -37.70 28.18 -6.12
N LEU A 333 -37.78 28.85 -4.97
CA LEU A 333 -38.50 28.38 -3.78
C LEU A 333 -39.99 28.62 -4.00
N LYS A 334 -40.64 27.73 -4.75
CA LYS A 334 -42.09 27.82 -4.97
C LYS A 334 -42.84 27.37 -3.73
N HIS A 335 -42.95 28.29 -2.76
CA HIS A 335 -44.05 28.50 -1.80
C HIS A 335 -43.59 28.74 -0.35
N ASP A 336 -44.22 29.70 0.33
CA ASP A 336 -44.08 29.91 1.79
C ASP A 336 -44.57 28.65 2.53
N GLY A 337 -43.69 28.01 3.32
CA GLY A 337 -44.07 26.96 4.28
C GLY A 337 -43.58 25.53 3.99
N GLY A 338 -42.67 25.34 3.03
CA GLY A 338 -41.97 24.07 2.81
C GLY A 338 -40.60 23.98 3.48
N TYR A 339 -40.25 24.93 4.34
CA TYR A 339 -38.99 25.06 5.10
C TYR A 339 -39.17 26.04 6.27
N ASP A 340 -38.28 25.98 7.27
CA ASP A 340 -38.37 26.78 8.51
C ASP A 340 -37.76 28.18 8.36
N GLY A 341 -36.64 28.30 7.65
CA GLY A 341 -35.90 29.54 7.42
C GLY A 341 -35.03 29.45 6.17
N GLY A 342 -34.65 30.60 5.60
CA GLY A 342 -33.89 30.64 4.34
C GLY A 342 -32.87 31.77 4.28
N GLU A 343 -31.62 31.46 3.92
CA GLU A 343 -30.53 32.43 3.80
C GLU A 343 -29.61 32.15 2.60
N ARG A 344 -29.08 33.22 1.98
CA ARG A 344 -28.03 33.09 0.95
C ARG A 344 -26.66 32.91 1.59
N ILE A 345 -25.86 31.99 1.07
CA ILE A 345 -24.49 31.68 1.51
C ILE A 345 -23.47 31.96 0.40
N ASP A 346 -22.18 32.01 0.75
CA ASP A 346 -21.09 32.28 -0.20
C ASP A 346 -20.72 31.06 -1.07
N GLY A 347 -21.00 29.86 -0.57
CA GLY A 347 -20.55 28.62 -1.19
C GLY A 347 -20.69 27.42 -0.26
N VAL A 348 -20.59 26.24 -0.87
CA VAL A 348 -20.37 24.98 -0.16
C VAL A 348 -19.03 24.40 -0.64
N GLU A 349 -18.20 23.97 0.29
CA GLU A 349 -16.87 23.42 -0.02
C GLU A 349 -16.99 22.05 -0.71
N THR A 350 -16.18 21.85 -1.74
CA THR A 350 -15.98 20.56 -2.39
C THR A 350 -15.19 19.63 -1.47
N VAL A 351 -15.22 18.32 -1.73
CA VAL A 351 -14.37 17.35 -1.04
C VAL A 351 -13.48 16.72 -2.09
N GLU A 352 -12.16 16.76 -1.88
CA GLU A 352 -11.19 16.12 -2.77
C GLU A 352 -11.47 14.62 -2.89
N SER A 353 -11.12 14.05 -4.05
CA SER A 353 -11.30 12.62 -4.26
C SER A 353 -10.32 11.82 -3.39
N ILE A 354 -10.64 10.54 -3.22
CA ILE A 354 -9.78 9.56 -2.54
C ILE A 354 -9.23 8.52 -3.50
N ASP A 355 -9.05 8.90 -4.78
CA ASP A 355 -8.65 7.99 -5.85
C ASP A 355 -7.35 7.29 -5.50
N GLY A 356 -6.35 8.07 -5.04
CA GLY A 356 -5.05 7.54 -4.64
C GLY A 356 -5.14 6.51 -3.52
N GLN A 357 -5.98 6.70 -2.49
CA GLN A 357 -6.11 5.69 -1.43
C GLN A 357 -6.87 4.45 -1.86
N VAL A 358 -7.92 4.61 -2.67
CA VAL A 358 -8.66 3.45 -3.20
C VAL A 358 -7.75 2.63 -4.11
N GLU A 359 -7.06 3.28 -5.05
CA GLU A 359 -6.10 2.64 -5.95
C GLU A 359 -4.96 1.98 -5.16
N SER A 360 -4.38 2.67 -4.17
CA SER A 360 -3.31 2.11 -3.34
C SER A 360 -3.78 0.92 -2.50
N ALA A 361 -4.98 0.98 -1.92
CA ALA A 361 -5.54 -0.12 -1.14
C ALA A 361 -5.81 -1.35 -2.03
N VAL A 362 -6.33 -1.13 -3.24
CA VAL A 362 -6.56 -2.19 -4.22
C VAL A 362 -5.23 -2.78 -4.70
N ASP A 363 -4.30 -1.96 -5.19
CA ASP A 363 -3.01 -2.42 -5.68
C ASP A 363 -2.26 -3.19 -4.60
N ARG A 364 -2.23 -2.71 -3.36
CA ARG A 364 -1.57 -3.39 -2.23
C ARG A 364 -2.18 -4.76 -1.97
N ALA A 365 -3.51 -4.86 -1.91
CA ALA A 365 -4.17 -6.13 -1.67
C ALA A 365 -3.89 -7.15 -2.79
N TYR A 366 -3.55 -6.72 -4.00
CA TYR A 366 -3.20 -7.59 -5.12
C TYR A 366 -1.72 -8.01 -5.17
N HIS A 367 -0.86 -7.44 -4.33
CA HIS A 367 0.53 -7.86 -4.26
C HIS A 367 0.69 -9.16 -3.49
N ALA A 368 1.57 -10.02 -3.99
CA ALA A 368 1.80 -11.34 -3.42
C ALA A 368 2.29 -11.23 -1.97
N GLY A 369 1.59 -11.88 -1.04
CA GLY A 369 1.93 -11.89 0.38
C GLY A 369 1.34 -10.74 1.21
N TYR A 370 0.56 -9.84 0.60
CA TYR A 370 -0.07 -8.70 1.28
C TYR A 370 -1.57 -8.87 1.54
N ASN A 371 -2.12 -10.04 1.23
CA ASN A 371 -3.50 -10.42 1.53
C ASN A 371 -3.55 -11.82 2.16
N ASP A 372 -4.67 -12.07 2.83
CA ASP A 372 -4.98 -13.28 3.57
C ASP A 372 -5.87 -14.24 2.75
N ASN A 373 -5.96 -14.05 1.42
CA ASN A 373 -6.74 -14.96 0.57
C ASN A 373 -6.26 -16.41 0.70
N GLY A 374 -4.96 -16.62 0.93
CA GLY A 374 -4.37 -17.95 1.12
C GLY A 374 -4.64 -18.58 2.49
N ASP A 375 -5.13 -17.80 3.45
CA ASP A 375 -5.40 -18.23 4.83
C ASP A 375 -6.87 -18.64 5.04
N THR A 376 -7.70 -18.51 4.02
CA THR A 376 -9.12 -18.88 4.05
C THR A 376 -9.51 -19.78 2.90
N ASP A 377 -10.39 -20.75 3.16
CA ASP A 377 -11.02 -21.59 2.13
C ASP A 377 -12.17 -20.86 1.39
N ALA A 378 -12.56 -19.66 1.87
CA ALA A 378 -13.63 -18.85 1.28
C ALA A 378 -13.27 -18.27 -0.09
N ILE A 379 -11.97 -18.13 -0.39
CA ILE A 379 -11.45 -17.48 -1.60
C ILE A 379 -10.53 -18.45 -2.35
N ASP A 380 -10.79 -18.64 -3.65
CA ASP A 380 -9.91 -19.36 -4.57
C ASP A 380 -9.32 -18.36 -5.56
N GLY A 381 -8.04 -18.05 -5.37
CA GLY A 381 -7.34 -16.97 -6.07
C GLY A 381 -7.88 -15.60 -5.67
N GLU A 382 -8.81 -15.07 -6.45
CA GLU A 382 -9.41 -13.73 -6.30
C GLU A 382 -10.93 -13.80 -6.44
N ARG A 383 -11.52 -14.97 -6.13
CA ARG A 383 -12.94 -15.24 -6.30
C ARG A 383 -13.48 -15.91 -5.06
N LEU A 384 -14.63 -15.44 -4.56
CA LEU A 384 -15.37 -16.16 -3.54
C LEU A 384 -15.84 -17.51 -4.10
N VAL A 385 -15.55 -18.58 -3.35
CA VAL A 385 -15.80 -19.96 -3.75
C VAL A 385 -17.26 -20.34 -3.51
N ASP A 386 -17.80 -19.90 -2.38
CA ASP A 386 -19.18 -20.18 -1.95
C ASP A 386 -19.99 -18.89 -1.91
N GLY A 387 -21.29 -19.01 -2.23
CA GLY A 387 -22.25 -17.94 -2.03
C GLY A 387 -22.46 -17.60 -0.55
N SER A 388 -22.15 -18.52 0.37
CA SER A 388 -22.10 -18.23 1.80
C SER A 388 -20.68 -18.41 2.34
N ALA A 389 -20.05 -17.34 2.82
CA ALA A 389 -18.66 -17.34 3.28
C ALA A 389 -18.49 -16.47 4.52
N THR A 390 -17.43 -16.73 5.30
CA THR A 390 -17.00 -15.90 6.42
C THR A 390 -15.55 -15.50 6.18
N LEU A 391 -15.26 -14.21 6.32
CA LEU A 391 -13.92 -13.65 6.31
C LEU A 391 -13.66 -13.08 7.70
N ASP A 392 -12.64 -13.60 8.37
CA ASP A 392 -12.18 -13.11 9.67
C ASP A 392 -11.40 -11.79 9.50
N ALA A 393 -10.96 -11.18 10.61
CA ALA A 393 -10.12 -9.99 10.58
C ALA A 393 -8.88 -10.22 9.70
N GLY A 394 -8.64 -9.31 8.75
CA GLY A 394 -7.63 -9.48 7.71
C GLY A 394 -7.87 -8.63 6.47
N ARG A 395 -6.97 -8.76 5.48
CA ARG A 395 -7.03 -8.08 4.18
C ARG A 395 -7.24 -9.10 3.07
N TYR A 396 -8.25 -8.88 2.23
CA TYR A 396 -8.62 -9.78 1.15
C TYR A 396 -8.72 -9.04 -0.19
N ALA A 397 -8.49 -9.77 -1.29
CA ALA A 397 -8.55 -9.25 -2.65
C ALA A 397 -9.48 -10.07 -3.53
N LEU A 398 -10.44 -9.42 -4.21
CA LEU A 398 -11.36 -10.05 -5.13
C LEU A 398 -11.39 -9.32 -6.47
N THR A 399 -11.39 -10.07 -7.58
CA THR A 399 -11.61 -9.49 -8.91
C THR A 399 -12.99 -8.81 -8.95
N ASP A 400 -14.03 -9.55 -8.57
CA ASP A 400 -15.40 -9.04 -8.40
C ASP A 400 -16.00 -9.62 -7.12
N LEU A 401 -16.87 -8.85 -6.47
CA LEU A 401 -17.73 -9.32 -5.38
C LEU A 401 -19.15 -9.49 -5.92
N THR A 402 -19.55 -10.71 -6.26
CA THR A 402 -20.92 -11.02 -6.71
C THR A 402 -21.62 -11.95 -5.73
N LEU A 403 -22.75 -11.49 -5.18
CA LEU A 403 -23.63 -12.29 -4.31
C LEU A 403 -25.05 -12.30 -4.89
N SER A 404 -25.62 -13.48 -5.06
CA SER A 404 -26.95 -13.71 -5.63
C SER A 404 -27.97 -14.12 -4.57
N SER A 405 -29.21 -14.36 -4.97
CA SER A 405 -30.27 -14.80 -4.05
C SER A 405 -29.86 -16.04 -3.24
N GLY A 406 -29.94 -15.93 -1.90
CA GLY A 406 -29.55 -16.95 -0.93
C GLY A 406 -28.09 -16.91 -0.47
N ASP A 407 -27.26 -16.05 -1.07
CA ASP A 407 -25.85 -15.88 -0.72
C ASP A 407 -25.70 -14.99 0.53
N ARG A 408 -24.72 -15.30 1.40
CA ARG A 408 -24.39 -14.54 2.61
C ARG A 408 -22.89 -14.45 2.83
N LEU A 409 -22.32 -13.25 2.70
CA LEU A 409 -20.95 -12.98 3.13
C LEU A 409 -20.96 -12.40 4.56
N THR A 410 -20.26 -13.05 5.47
CA THR A 410 -20.05 -12.56 6.84
C THR A 410 -18.64 -11.99 6.95
N LEU A 411 -18.53 -10.75 7.41
CA LEU A 411 -17.27 -10.07 7.70
C LEU A 411 -17.13 -10.02 9.22
N ASP A 412 -16.34 -10.93 9.79
CA ASP A 412 -16.15 -11.06 11.23
C ASP A 412 -15.03 -10.12 11.70
N THR A 413 -15.46 -9.06 12.36
CA THR A 413 -14.63 -8.00 12.91
C THR A 413 -14.39 -8.16 14.42
N THR A 414 -14.57 -9.37 14.96
CA THR A 414 -14.42 -9.67 16.39
C THR A 414 -12.98 -9.45 16.88
N ASP A 415 -12.01 -9.92 16.09
CA ASP A 415 -10.58 -9.90 16.44
C ASP A 415 -9.79 -8.74 15.78
N GLY A 416 -10.45 -7.91 14.97
CA GLY A 416 -9.84 -6.81 14.25
C GLY A 416 -10.72 -6.32 13.10
N ASP A 417 -10.19 -5.44 12.26
CA ASP A 417 -10.91 -4.92 11.09
C ASP A 417 -10.80 -5.88 9.89
N VAL A 418 -11.79 -5.83 8.99
CA VAL A 418 -11.79 -6.60 7.73
C VAL A 418 -11.65 -5.62 6.57
N THR A 419 -10.60 -5.76 5.78
CA THR A 419 -10.41 -4.99 4.54
C THR A 419 -10.62 -5.88 3.33
N LEU A 420 -11.51 -5.48 2.43
CA LEU A 420 -11.81 -6.18 1.19
C LEU A 420 -11.58 -5.25 0.00
N ALA A 421 -10.50 -5.49 -0.74
CA ALA A 421 -10.23 -4.82 -2.00
C ALA A 421 -10.94 -5.54 -3.15
N VAL A 422 -11.75 -4.82 -3.91
CA VAL A 422 -12.46 -5.32 -5.08
C VAL A 422 -12.01 -4.54 -6.30
N ARG A 423 -11.31 -5.19 -7.24
CA ARG A 423 -10.70 -4.49 -8.39
C ARG A 423 -11.75 -3.95 -9.36
N ASP A 424 -12.69 -4.81 -9.74
CA ASP A 424 -13.64 -4.52 -10.82
C ASP A 424 -14.96 -4.00 -10.23
N SER A 425 -15.87 -4.89 -9.81
CA SER A 425 -17.22 -4.50 -9.42
C SER A 425 -17.80 -5.23 -8.20
N VAL A 426 -18.81 -4.61 -7.57
CA VAL A 426 -19.61 -5.20 -6.49
C VAL A 426 -21.07 -5.33 -6.96
N HIS A 427 -21.63 -6.54 -6.91
CA HIS A 427 -23.00 -6.82 -7.34
C HIS A 427 -23.74 -7.70 -6.34
N LEU A 428 -24.81 -7.16 -5.76
CA LEU A 428 -25.72 -7.86 -4.87
C LEU A 428 -27.09 -7.98 -5.55
N SER A 429 -27.57 -9.20 -5.76
CA SER A 429 -28.88 -9.47 -6.37
C SER A 429 -29.81 -10.31 -5.48
N GLY A 430 -31.12 -10.19 -5.72
CA GLY A 430 -32.11 -11.01 -5.00
C GLY A 430 -32.21 -10.65 -3.51
N ASP A 431 -32.10 -11.64 -2.65
CA ASP A 431 -32.04 -11.53 -1.18
C ASP A 431 -30.65 -11.79 -0.60
N ALA A 432 -29.59 -11.55 -1.38
CA ALA A 432 -28.20 -11.63 -0.94
C ALA A 432 -27.93 -10.79 0.32
N GLU A 433 -27.00 -11.27 1.16
CA GLU A 433 -26.67 -10.64 2.44
C GLU A 433 -25.16 -10.40 2.59
N ILE A 434 -24.78 -9.22 3.07
CA ILE A 434 -23.48 -8.96 3.71
C ILE A 434 -23.77 -8.62 5.17
N ALA A 435 -23.16 -9.35 6.09
CA ALA A 435 -23.32 -9.13 7.53
C ALA A 435 -21.97 -8.81 8.16
N VAL A 436 -21.86 -7.68 8.84
CA VAL A 436 -20.72 -7.34 9.68
C VAL A 436 -21.02 -7.75 11.11
N GLU A 437 -20.21 -8.65 11.64
CA GLU A 437 -20.35 -9.18 13.00
C GLU A 437 -19.12 -8.74 13.81
N GLY A 438 -19.33 -8.23 15.03
CA GLY A 438 -18.23 -7.75 15.89
C GLY A 438 -18.11 -6.21 16.00
N PRO A 439 -17.19 -5.75 16.88
CA PRO A 439 -17.04 -4.34 17.22
C PRO A 439 -16.14 -3.55 16.27
N GLY A 440 -15.32 -4.21 15.44
CA GLY A 440 -14.43 -3.56 14.48
C GLY A 440 -15.17 -2.95 13.31
N SER A 441 -14.43 -2.64 12.25
CA SER A 441 -14.96 -2.10 10.99
C SER A 441 -14.64 -3.01 9.81
N ALA A 442 -15.60 -3.13 8.90
CA ALA A 442 -15.43 -3.79 7.61
C ALA A 442 -15.36 -2.72 6.51
N ARG A 443 -14.34 -2.78 5.66
CA ARG A 443 -14.05 -1.76 4.65
C ARG A 443 -13.90 -2.41 3.29
N VAL A 444 -14.73 -1.97 2.35
CA VAL A 444 -14.72 -2.46 0.98
C VAL A 444 -14.21 -1.36 0.06
N TYR A 445 -13.05 -1.55 -0.56
CA TYR A 445 -12.46 -0.61 -1.53
C TYR A 445 -12.79 -1.09 -2.94
N THR A 446 -13.49 -0.27 -3.74
CA THR A 446 -13.89 -0.62 -5.11
C THR A 446 -13.07 0.15 -6.13
N GLY A 447 -12.10 -0.52 -6.76
CA GLY A 447 -11.21 0.07 -7.78
C GLY A 447 -11.95 0.56 -9.02
N SER A 448 -13.14 0.03 -9.30
CA SER A 448 -14.01 0.47 -10.40
C SER A 448 -13.36 0.33 -11.78
N ALA A 449 -12.49 -0.67 -11.97
CA ALA A 449 -11.80 -0.89 -13.25
C ALA A 449 -12.76 -1.39 -14.37
N HIS A 450 -13.79 -2.14 -13.97
CA HIS A 450 -14.91 -2.54 -14.83
C HIS A 450 -16.24 -2.34 -14.08
N ALA A 451 -17.30 -2.07 -14.83
CA ALA A 451 -18.65 -2.04 -14.28
C ALA A 451 -19.25 -3.45 -14.16
N THR A 452 -20.40 -3.57 -13.50
CA THR A 452 -21.05 -4.87 -13.20
C THR A 452 -21.47 -5.68 -14.42
N ASP A 453 -21.54 -5.08 -15.61
CA ASP A 453 -21.78 -5.78 -16.87
C ASP A 453 -20.48 -6.18 -17.62
N GLY A 454 -19.33 -5.92 -17.00
CA GLY A 454 -17.99 -6.17 -17.54
C GLY A 454 -17.48 -5.07 -18.48
N THR A 455 -18.21 -3.95 -18.63
CA THR A 455 -17.75 -2.83 -19.47
C THR A 455 -16.54 -2.15 -18.80
N PRO A 456 -15.42 -1.98 -19.51
CA PRO A 456 -14.25 -1.27 -18.98
C PRO A 456 -14.53 0.22 -18.78
N THR A 457 -13.99 0.77 -17.70
CA THR A 457 -14.19 2.16 -17.29
C THR A 457 -13.39 3.17 -18.15
N ASP A 458 -12.34 2.72 -18.82
CA ASP A 458 -11.53 3.56 -19.71
C ASP A 458 -12.31 4.06 -20.93
N GLY A 459 -12.39 5.38 -21.08
CA GLY A 459 -13.12 6.02 -22.19
C GLY A 459 -14.63 6.01 -22.04
N TRP A 460 -15.13 5.72 -20.83
CA TRP A 460 -16.55 5.70 -20.50
C TRP A 460 -17.23 7.07 -20.67
N ASN A 461 -18.51 7.07 -21.08
CA ASN A 461 -19.33 8.29 -21.08
C ASN A 461 -20.07 8.45 -19.75
N TRP A 462 -19.47 9.20 -18.84
CA TRP A 462 -19.95 9.42 -17.48
C TRP A 462 -21.26 10.22 -17.37
N THR A 463 -21.71 10.80 -18.49
CA THR A 463 -22.97 11.53 -18.56
C THR A 463 -24.17 10.66 -18.96
N ASP A 464 -23.97 9.37 -19.24
CA ASP A 464 -25.09 8.47 -19.58
C ASP A 464 -25.89 8.07 -18.32
N PRO A 465 -27.17 8.47 -18.20
CA PRO A 465 -28.00 8.08 -17.06
C PRO A 465 -28.33 6.57 -17.00
N ASN A 466 -27.99 5.80 -18.05
CA ASN A 466 -28.14 4.35 -18.09
C ASN A 466 -26.79 3.61 -18.03
N ALA A 467 -25.70 4.33 -17.73
CA ALA A 467 -24.39 3.74 -17.49
C ALA A 467 -24.50 2.58 -16.48
N PRO A 468 -23.92 1.40 -16.76
CA PRO A 468 -23.79 0.34 -15.77
C PRO A 468 -23.10 0.83 -14.50
N ALA A 469 -23.51 0.30 -13.35
CA ALA A 469 -22.95 0.68 -12.07
C ALA A 469 -21.65 -0.10 -11.80
N HIS A 470 -20.78 0.44 -10.95
CA HIS A 470 -19.63 -0.28 -10.40
C HIS A 470 -20.04 -1.02 -9.13
N VAL A 471 -21.00 -0.46 -8.39
CA VAL A 471 -21.66 -1.10 -7.26
C VAL A 471 -23.16 -1.16 -7.55
N LEU A 472 -23.70 -2.36 -7.75
CA LEU A 472 -25.12 -2.57 -8.01
C LEU A 472 -25.75 -3.39 -6.90
N VAL A 473 -26.76 -2.84 -6.25
CA VAL A 473 -27.58 -3.53 -5.25
C VAL A 473 -29.00 -3.57 -5.76
N GLU A 474 -29.40 -4.67 -6.37
CA GLU A 474 -30.69 -4.77 -7.04
C GLU A 474 -31.51 -5.94 -6.52
N ARG A 475 -32.83 -5.77 -6.49
CA ARG A 475 -33.71 -6.91 -6.23
C ARG A 475 -33.75 -7.82 -7.46
N GLU A 476 -33.91 -9.12 -7.22
CA GLU A 476 -34.20 -10.12 -8.26
C GLU A 476 -35.41 -10.98 -7.86
N GLY A 477 -36.57 -10.32 -7.75
CA GLY A 477 -37.76 -10.95 -7.17
C GLY A 477 -37.66 -11.12 -5.64
N GLY A 478 -38.78 -11.35 -4.97
CA GLY A 478 -38.77 -11.52 -3.51
C GLY A 478 -38.31 -10.28 -2.73
N ALA A 479 -37.58 -10.53 -1.64
CA ALA A 479 -36.94 -9.50 -0.82
C ALA A 479 -35.77 -8.83 -1.57
N GLY A 480 -35.31 -7.67 -1.08
CA GLY A 480 -34.12 -7.00 -1.65
C GLY A 480 -32.86 -7.35 -0.85
N PRO A 481 -31.65 -7.11 -1.39
CA PRO A 481 -30.41 -7.44 -0.71
C PRO A 481 -30.22 -6.65 0.59
N GLN A 482 -29.46 -7.19 1.53
CA GLN A 482 -29.24 -6.62 2.85
C GLN A 482 -27.74 -6.49 3.15
N VAL A 483 -27.28 -5.27 3.43
CA VAL A 483 -25.99 -5.03 4.12
C VAL A 483 -26.30 -4.59 5.54
N THR A 484 -25.85 -5.37 6.53
CA THR A 484 -26.22 -5.18 7.94
C THR A 484 -24.99 -5.08 8.83
N VAL A 485 -25.11 -4.25 9.87
CA VAL A 485 -24.13 -4.13 10.95
C VAL A 485 -24.91 -4.21 12.26
N GLU A 486 -24.39 -4.95 13.24
CA GLU A 486 -25.05 -5.09 14.54
C GLU A 486 -25.41 -3.71 15.15
N GLY A 487 -26.67 -3.57 15.59
CA GLY A 487 -27.17 -2.36 16.23
C GLY A 487 -27.40 -1.18 15.29
N ASP A 488 -27.41 -1.40 13.97
CA ASP A 488 -27.40 -0.35 12.95
C ASP A 488 -26.21 0.62 13.13
N ARG A 489 -25.05 0.12 13.57
CA ARG A 489 -23.85 0.95 13.72
C ARG A 489 -23.24 1.26 12.35
N ALA A 490 -23.58 2.41 11.76
CA ALA A 490 -23.11 2.74 10.41
C ALA A 490 -21.58 2.86 10.33
N SER A 491 -20.88 3.18 11.42
CA SER A 491 -19.41 3.24 11.44
C SER A 491 -18.72 1.88 11.28
N GLY A 492 -19.47 0.77 11.37
CA GLY A 492 -18.92 -0.58 11.23
C GLY A 492 -18.79 -1.08 9.78
N PHE A 493 -19.37 -0.39 8.79
CA PHE A 493 -19.22 -0.76 7.38
C PHE A 493 -18.97 0.45 6.49
N TRP A 494 -17.88 0.43 5.73
CA TRP A 494 -17.51 1.48 4.79
C TRP A 494 -17.33 0.90 3.38
N LEU A 495 -18.01 1.51 2.41
CA LEU A 495 -17.79 1.26 0.99
C LEU A 495 -17.06 2.47 0.40
N TYR A 496 -15.79 2.29 0.09
CA TYR A 496 -14.93 3.30 -0.53
C TYR A 496 -14.91 3.16 -2.05
N GLY A 497 -15.05 4.28 -2.74
CA GLY A 497 -14.97 4.37 -4.20
C GLY A 497 -14.15 5.58 -4.66
N THR A 498 -13.74 5.55 -5.92
CA THR A 498 -13.03 6.64 -6.59
C THR A 498 -14.01 7.76 -6.99
N SER A 499 -13.46 8.84 -7.54
CA SER A 499 -14.14 9.97 -8.18
C SER A 499 -14.99 9.59 -9.39
N ARG A 500 -14.94 8.31 -9.77
CA ARG A 500 -15.62 7.69 -10.90
C ARG A 500 -16.44 6.46 -10.49
N THR A 501 -16.61 6.19 -9.20
CA THR A 501 -17.48 5.08 -8.77
C THR A 501 -18.95 5.46 -8.92
N ASN A 502 -19.71 4.59 -9.59
CA ASN A 502 -21.17 4.70 -9.70
C ASN A 502 -21.82 3.61 -8.85
N VAL A 503 -22.63 4.02 -7.89
CA VAL A 503 -23.33 3.16 -6.94
C VAL A 503 -24.83 3.27 -7.17
N ARG A 504 -25.50 2.15 -7.34
CA ARG A 504 -26.93 2.11 -7.63
C ARG A 504 -27.65 1.07 -6.78
N PHE A 505 -28.69 1.53 -6.10
CA PHE A 505 -29.61 0.69 -5.34
C PHE A 505 -30.98 0.67 -6.02
N ASP A 506 -31.39 -0.50 -6.50
CA ASP A 506 -32.57 -0.69 -7.34
C ASP A 506 -33.58 -1.68 -6.72
N GLY A 507 -34.55 -1.12 -6.02
CA GLY A 507 -35.58 -1.86 -5.31
C GLY A 507 -36.99 -1.76 -5.88
N SER A 508 -37.95 -2.16 -5.06
CA SER A 508 -39.37 -1.92 -5.24
C SER A 508 -40.09 -1.93 -3.89
N GLN A 509 -41.35 -1.50 -3.83
CA GLN A 509 -42.15 -1.54 -2.59
C GLN A 509 -42.22 -2.93 -1.90
N GLY A 510 -42.01 -4.03 -2.63
CA GLY A 510 -42.06 -5.40 -2.09
C GLY A 510 -40.69 -6.05 -1.85
N GLY A 511 -39.61 -5.37 -2.20
CA GLY A 511 -38.24 -5.85 -2.10
C GLY A 511 -37.32 -4.64 -2.07
N VAL A 512 -37.21 -4.06 -0.87
CA VAL A 512 -36.48 -2.83 -0.57
C VAL A 512 -35.08 -3.24 -0.13
N PRO A 513 -34.02 -2.94 -0.90
CA PRO A 513 -32.65 -3.14 -0.46
C PRO A 513 -32.38 -2.30 0.79
N ARG A 514 -31.66 -2.88 1.75
CA ARG A 514 -31.18 -2.19 2.96
C ARG A 514 -29.66 -2.17 2.93
N PHE A 515 -29.08 -1.02 3.25
CA PHE A 515 -27.64 -0.88 3.41
C PHE A 515 -27.34 -0.15 4.71
N THR A 516 -26.63 -0.78 5.64
CA THR A 516 -26.19 -0.16 6.89
C THR A 516 -24.69 0.07 6.81
N GLY A 517 -24.26 1.34 6.84
CA GLY A 517 -22.87 1.71 6.57
C GLY A 517 -22.75 3.07 5.91
N VAL A 518 -21.54 3.39 5.46
CA VAL A 518 -21.24 4.62 4.70
C VAL A 518 -20.84 4.28 3.27
N VAL A 519 -21.43 4.99 2.31
CA VAL A 519 -20.91 5.03 0.92
C VAL A 519 -20.05 6.27 0.79
N TYR A 520 -18.75 6.11 0.62
CA TYR A 520 -17.76 7.20 0.62
C TYR A 520 -16.95 7.18 -0.68
N ALA A 521 -17.38 7.98 -1.65
CA ALA A 521 -16.76 8.13 -2.96
C ALA A 521 -16.73 9.62 -3.37
N PRO A 522 -16.08 10.52 -2.62
CA PRO A 522 -15.99 11.93 -2.99
C PRO A 522 -15.34 12.09 -4.37
N ALA A 523 -15.85 13.03 -5.17
CA ALA A 523 -15.44 13.17 -6.57
C ALA A 523 -14.40 14.26 -6.85
N GLY A 524 -13.90 14.95 -5.82
CA GLY A 524 -13.16 16.18 -6.05
C GLY A 524 -14.06 17.31 -6.57
N PRO A 525 -13.46 18.41 -7.04
CA PRO A 525 -14.21 19.59 -7.45
C PRO A 525 -15.14 19.38 -8.65
N VAL A 526 -14.79 18.45 -9.54
CA VAL A 526 -15.49 18.23 -10.82
C VAL A 526 -15.73 16.75 -11.21
N GLY A 527 -15.50 15.79 -10.31
CA GLY A 527 -15.66 14.37 -10.63
C GLY A 527 -17.11 13.93 -10.79
N GLU A 528 -17.29 12.64 -11.09
CA GLU A 528 -18.52 12.09 -11.67
C GLU A 528 -19.12 10.94 -10.85
N SER A 529 -18.49 10.61 -9.71
CA SER A 529 -19.01 9.58 -8.81
C SER A 529 -20.45 9.89 -8.40
N SER A 530 -21.26 8.85 -8.35
CA SER A 530 -22.71 9.01 -8.19
C SER A 530 -23.30 7.93 -7.32
N VAL A 531 -24.32 8.31 -6.54
CA VAL A 531 -25.13 7.37 -5.77
C VAL A 531 -26.60 7.57 -6.12
N ALA A 532 -27.26 6.50 -6.57
CA ALA A 532 -28.67 6.49 -6.92
C ALA A 532 -29.46 5.50 -6.05
N LEU A 533 -30.48 5.98 -5.35
CA LEU A 533 -31.39 5.18 -4.53
C LEU A 533 -32.78 5.16 -5.16
N ARG A 534 -33.31 3.99 -5.49
CA ARG A 534 -34.71 3.84 -5.89
C ARG A 534 -35.37 2.71 -5.10
N HIS A 535 -36.38 3.02 -4.29
CA HIS A 535 -37.01 2.05 -3.38
C HIS A 535 -35.98 1.28 -2.53
N ALA A 536 -34.98 1.98 -1.97
CA ALA A 536 -33.89 1.41 -1.17
C ALA A 536 -33.63 2.30 0.06
N GLU A 537 -33.13 1.71 1.14
CA GLU A 537 -32.86 2.42 2.40
C GLU A 537 -31.39 2.30 2.80
N VAL A 538 -30.75 3.45 3.03
CA VAL A 538 -29.39 3.55 3.58
C VAL A 538 -29.48 4.00 5.03
N TYR A 539 -28.85 3.26 5.94
CA TYR A 539 -28.73 3.52 7.36
C TYR A 539 -27.27 3.92 7.65
N GLY A 540 -26.99 5.21 7.55
CA GLY A 540 -25.65 5.79 7.63
C GLY A 540 -25.53 7.05 6.76
N GLY A 541 -24.38 7.25 6.12
CA GLY A 541 -24.10 8.47 5.35
C GLY A 541 -23.74 8.18 3.90
N ILE A 542 -23.98 9.15 3.02
CA ILE A 542 -23.55 9.13 1.62
C ILE A 542 -22.66 10.34 1.35
N VAL A 543 -21.45 10.10 0.84
CA VAL A 543 -20.54 11.11 0.33
C VAL A 543 -20.17 10.74 -1.10
N ALA A 544 -20.61 11.52 -2.09
CA ALA A 544 -20.39 11.24 -3.51
C ALA A 544 -20.35 12.53 -4.32
N GLY A 545 -19.92 12.51 -5.58
CA GLY A 545 -19.96 13.69 -6.44
C GLY A 545 -21.37 14.23 -6.61
N GLN A 546 -22.32 13.34 -6.87
CA GLN A 546 -23.74 13.60 -7.00
C GLN A 546 -24.59 12.52 -6.35
N THR A 547 -25.81 12.85 -5.93
CA THR A 547 -26.73 11.89 -5.30
C THR A 547 -28.15 12.07 -5.80
N THR A 548 -28.80 10.96 -6.15
CA THR A 548 -30.21 10.93 -6.57
C THR A 548 -31.00 9.95 -5.70
N ILE A 549 -32.09 10.42 -5.09
CA ILE A 549 -32.98 9.61 -4.25
C ILE A 549 -34.38 9.68 -4.85
N GLU A 550 -34.89 8.56 -5.33
CA GLU A 550 -36.18 8.48 -6.00
C GLU A 550 -37.12 7.43 -5.39
N GLN A 551 -38.42 7.71 -5.47
CA GLN A 551 -39.51 6.74 -5.27
C GLN A 551 -39.31 5.85 -4.03
N GLY A 552 -39.48 6.40 -2.83
CA GLY A 552 -39.35 5.65 -1.60
C GLY A 552 -37.91 5.30 -1.22
N GLY A 553 -36.91 5.82 -1.94
CA GLY A 553 -35.53 5.82 -1.49
C GLY A 553 -35.38 6.63 -0.19
N ALA A 554 -34.62 6.13 0.78
CA ALA A 554 -34.40 6.83 2.04
C ALA A 554 -32.97 6.78 2.53
N VAL A 555 -32.53 7.86 3.17
CA VAL A 555 -31.28 7.91 3.93
C VAL A 555 -31.60 8.23 5.38
N HIS A 556 -31.20 7.34 6.27
CA HIS A 556 -31.31 7.45 7.72
C HIS A 556 -29.90 7.75 8.25
N TYR A 557 -29.60 9.00 8.55
CA TYR A 557 -28.26 9.40 8.98
C TYR A 557 -27.93 8.93 10.39
N ASP A 558 -26.83 8.19 10.54
CA ASP A 558 -26.32 7.82 11.86
C ASP A 558 -25.42 8.93 12.41
N ARG A 559 -25.89 9.61 13.45
CA ARG A 559 -25.13 10.69 14.10
C ARG A 559 -23.85 10.23 14.80
N ALA A 560 -23.69 8.93 15.05
CA ALA A 560 -22.43 8.39 15.55
C ALA A 560 -21.25 8.68 14.61
N LEU A 561 -21.52 8.84 13.30
CA LEU A 561 -20.52 9.18 12.29
C LEU A 561 -19.86 10.55 12.49
N THR A 562 -20.43 11.45 13.31
CA THR A 562 -19.77 12.72 13.67
C THR A 562 -18.51 12.56 14.53
N GLU A 563 -18.30 11.37 15.11
CA GLU A 563 -17.15 11.03 15.95
C GLU A 563 -16.26 9.96 15.30
N THR A 564 -16.49 9.62 14.02
CA THR A 564 -15.70 8.64 13.27
C THR A 564 -15.04 9.33 12.09
N ASP A 565 -13.70 9.30 12.04
CA ASP A 565 -12.96 9.80 10.88
C ASP A 565 -13.36 8.99 9.64
N SER A 566 -13.52 9.67 8.50
CA SER A 566 -14.05 9.01 7.29
C SER A 566 -13.02 8.15 6.58
N LEU A 567 -11.74 8.33 6.90
CA LEU A 567 -10.66 7.46 6.47
C LEU A 567 -9.94 6.92 7.70
N PRO A 568 -9.47 5.68 7.62
CA PRO A 568 -8.72 5.09 8.71
C PRO A 568 -7.36 5.75 8.89
N THR A 569 -6.96 5.90 10.15
CA THR A 569 -5.64 6.43 10.53
C THR A 569 -4.71 5.38 11.11
N ASP A 570 -5.21 4.16 11.36
CA ASP A 570 -4.61 3.18 12.27
C ASP A 570 -4.31 1.80 11.62
N ASP A 571 -4.67 1.55 10.35
CA ASP A 571 -4.54 0.21 9.71
C ASP A 571 -3.42 0.10 8.66
N GLU A 572 -2.54 1.08 8.60
CA GLU A 572 -1.39 0.99 7.71
C GLU A 572 -0.17 0.66 8.56
N GLU A 573 0.15 -0.64 8.70
CA GLU A 573 1.49 -1.11 9.10
C GLU A 573 2.57 -0.30 8.31
N ASP A 574 2.25 0.17 7.11
CA ASP A 574 3.15 0.90 6.21
C ASP A 574 3.06 2.45 6.32
N ALA A 575 2.41 2.99 7.35
CA ALA A 575 2.07 4.42 7.44
C ALA A 575 3.30 5.33 7.56
N ILE A 576 3.44 6.34 6.70
CA ILE A 576 4.42 7.42 6.88
C ILE A 576 3.73 8.76 7.12
N ARG A 577 3.87 9.32 8.33
CA ARG A 577 3.42 10.68 8.64
C ARG A 577 4.54 11.71 8.48
N TYR A 578 5.79 11.34 8.71
CA TYR A 578 6.90 12.29 8.67
C TYR A 578 8.05 11.79 7.82
N LEU A 579 8.53 12.64 6.90
CA LEU A 579 9.69 12.35 6.06
C LEU A 579 10.83 13.32 6.36
N HIS A 580 12.00 12.80 6.67
CA HIS A 580 13.21 13.56 6.95
C HIS A 580 14.37 13.03 6.10
N VAL A 581 14.72 13.77 5.06
CA VAL A 581 15.83 13.41 4.16
C VAL A 581 17.00 14.38 4.35
N THR A 582 18.20 13.84 4.50
CA THR A 582 19.45 14.63 4.50
C THR A 582 20.43 14.04 3.51
N ARG A 583 21.19 14.90 2.84
CA ARG A 583 22.27 14.53 1.92
C ARG A 583 23.60 14.79 2.60
N ASN A 584 24.46 13.78 2.67
CA ASN A 584 25.77 13.84 3.28
C ASN A 584 26.82 13.47 2.25
N ARG A 585 27.52 14.48 1.72
CA ARG A 585 28.59 14.30 0.75
C ARG A 585 29.92 14.09 1.45
N MET A 586 30.58 12.99 1.10
CA MET A 586 31.88 12.64 1.64
C MET A 586 32.87 12.40 0.50
N THR A 587 34.12 12.83 0.71
CA THR A 587 35.23 12.46 -0.15
C THR A 587 36.07 11.39 0.54
N VAL A 588 36.49 10.39 -0.22
CA VAL A 588 37.39 9.31 0.19
C VAL A 588 38.71 9.44 -0.58
N SER A 589 39.82 9.30 0.13
CA SER A 589 41.20 9.30 -0.40
C SER A 589 42.08 8.27 0.29
#